data_AF-A0A7U3UTN6-F1
#
_entry.id   AF-A0A7U3UTN6-F1
#
_cell.length_a   1.000
_cell.length_b   1.000
_cell.length_c   1.000
_cell.angle_alpha   90.00
_cell.angle_beta   90.00
_cell.angle_gamma   90.00
#
_symmetry.space_group_name_H-M   'P 1'
#
loop_
_entity.id
_entity.type
_entity.pdbx_description
1 polymer ?
#
loop_
_entity_poly.entity_id
_entity_poly.type
_entity_poly.pdbx_seq_one_letter_code
_entity_poly.pdbx_strand_id
1 'polypeptide(L)'
;MARMASEGVQELTDRAGRLRGLADEIEALPDAAHTYATRTMKDWAGPNADDTRGELNTWRTRCRTVAAALRTEAGVCEKNANKLT
;
A
#
# COMPACT_ATOMS: atom_id res chain seq x y z
N MET A 1 10.54 -26.25 -23.96
CA MET A 1 10.15 -25.95 -22.57
C MET A 1 10.69 -24.61 -22.05
N ALA A 2 11.88 -24.14 -22.46
CA ALA A 2 12.46 -22.87 -21.97
C ALA A 2 11.62 -21.59 -22.23
N ARG A 3 10.87 -21.51 -23.34
CA ARG A 3 10.05 -20.34 -23.66
C ARG A 3 8.85 -20.12 -22.72
N MET A 4 8.19 -21.20 -22.29
CA MET A 4 7.05 -21.08 -21.36
C MET A 4 7.51 -20.68 -19.95
N ALA A 5 8.71 -21.12 -19.55
CA ALA A 5 9.31 -20.69 -18.28
C ALA A 5 9.66 -19.19 -18.32
N SER A 6 10.24 -18.69 -19.42
CA SER A 6 10.55 -17.26 -19.56
C SER A 6 9.30 -16.36 -19.59
N GLU A 7 8.21 -16.81 -20.23
CA GLU A 7 6.95 -16.07 -20.27
C GLU A 7 6.31 -15.97 -18.88
N GLY A 8 6.31 -17.06 -18.09
CA GLY A 8 5.81 -17.06 -16.71
C GLY A 8 6.64 -16.22 -15.74
N VAL A 9 7.97 -16.18 -15.92
CA VAL A 9 8.87 -15.32 -15.12
C VAL A 9 8.58 -13.83 -15.37
N GLN A 10 8.39 -13.45 -16.64
CA GLN A 10 8.10 -12.06 -17.00
C GLN A 10 6.75 -11.61 -16.42
N GLU A 11 5.71 -12.43 -16.55
CA GLU A 11 4.38 -12.11 -16.02
C GLU A 11 4.40 -11.88 -14.49
N LEU A 12 5.07 -12.77 -13.75
CA LEU A 12 5.18 -12.65 -12.29
C LEU A 12 5.98 -11.42 -11.87
N THR A 13 7.02 -11.08 -12.62
CA THR A 13 7.84 -9.88 -12.37
C THR A 13 7.03 -8.60 -12.63
N ASP A 14 6.30 -8.55 -13.75
CA ASP A 14 5.43 -7.41 -14.08
C ASP A 14 4.31 -7.23 -13.06
N ARG A 15 3.70 -8.34 -12.62
CA ARG A 15 2.67 -8.34 -11.58
C ARG A 15 3.22 -7.83 -10.26
N ALA A 16 4.41 -8.28 -9.84
CA ALA A 16 5.06 -7.78 -8.63
C ALA A 16 5.31 -6.26 -8.70
N GLY A 17 5.78 -5.76 -9.85
CA GLY A 17 5.99 -4.33 -10.09
C GLY A 17 4.70 -3.52 -9.94
N ARG A 18 3.61 -3.96 -10.59
CA ARG A 18 2.30 -3.29 -10.49
C ARG A 18 1.75 -3.27 -9.06
N LEU A 19 1.88 -4.37 -8.34
CA LEU A 19 1.43 -4.47 -6.94
C LEU A 19 2.20 -3.51 -6.02
N ARG A 20 3.51 -3.34 -6.24
CA ARG A 20 4.31 -2.35 -5.50
C ARG A 20 3.89 -0.92 -5.82
N GLY A 21 3.72 -0.59 -7.10
CA GLY A 21 3.26 0.74 -7.50
C GLY A 21 1.92 1.10 -6.85
N LEU A 22 0.97 0.16 -6.88
CA LEU A 22 -0.33 0.36 -6.21
C LEU A 22 -0.18 0.49 -4.69
N ALA A 23 0.73 -0.26 -4.06
CA ALA A 23 0.98 -0.15 -2.63
C ALA A 23 1.51 1.24 -2.25
N ASP A 24 2.43 1.79 -3.05
CA ASP A 24 3.01 3.12 -2.83
C ASP A 24 1.94 4.22 -3.01
N GLU A 25 1.10 4.11 -4.04
CA GLU A 25 -0.03 5.02 -4.25
C GLU A 25 -1.02 4.99 -3.08
N ILE A 26 -1.44 3.80 -2.64
CA ILE A 26 -2.40 3.65 -1.54
C ILE A 26 -1.82 4.17 -0.21
N GLU A 27 -0.54 3.93 0.04
CA GLU A 27 0.12 4.40 1.27
C GLU A 27 0.22 5.93 1.32
N ALA A 28 0.33 6.60 0.17
CA ALA A 28 0.41 8.05 0.07
C ALA A 28 -0.96 8.76 0.14
N LEU A 29 -2.06 8.09 -0.22
CA LEU A 29 -3.43 8.66 -0.18
C LEU A 29 -3.77 9.42 1.12
N PRO A 30 -3.51 8.89 2.33
CA PRO A 30 -3.90 9.54 3.57
C PRO A 30 -2.99 10.69 4.01
N ASP A 31 -1.85 10.94 3.35
CA ASP A 31 -0.82 11.84 3.87
C ASP A 31 -1.29 13.29 3.98
N ALA A 32 -2.02 13.79 3.00
CA ALA A 32 -2.56 15.15 3.03
C ALA A 32 -3.56 15.34 4.18
N ALA A 33 -4.47 14.38 4.35
CA ALA A 33 -5.47 14.46 5.41
C ALA A 33 -4.85 14.25 6.80
N HIS A 34 -3.89 13.33 6.94
CA HIS A 34 -3.14 13.14 8.17
C HIS A 34 -2.33 14.39 8.54
N THR A 35 -1.71 15.03 7.55
CA THR A 35 -0.99 16.31 7.74
C THR A 35 -1.94 17.40 8.22
N TYR A 36 -3.13 17.52 7.61
CA TYR A 36 -4.13 18.49 8.05
C TYR A 36 -4.61 18.20 9.49
N ALA A 37 -4.89 16.94 9.80
CA ALA A 37 -5.32 16.50 11.12
C ALA A 37 -4.29 16.80 12.23
N THR A 38 -3.01 16.65 11.92
CA THR A 38 -1.90 16.81 12.88
C THR A 38 -1.38 18.25 12.96
N ARG A 39 -1.55 19.07 11.92
CA ARG A 39 -1.05 20.45 11.88
C ARG A 39 -2.13 21.51 12.10
N THR A 40 -3.31 21.33 11.50
CA THR A 40 -4.40 22.32 11.57
C THR A 40 -5.35 22.02 12.72
N MET A 41 -5.81 20.77 12.82
CA MET A 41 -6.80 20.39 13.84
C MET A 41 -6.18 20.20 15.24
N LYS A 42 -4.86 20.38 15.39
CA LYS A 42 -4.16 20.23 16.67
C LYS A 42 -4.71 21.14 17.76
N ASP A 43 -5.09 22.36 17.38
CA ASP A 43 -5.55 23.37 18.31
C ASP A 43 -7.09 23.41 18.44
N TRP A 44 -7.79 22.54 17.71
CA TRP A 44 -9.25 22.46 17.75
C TRP A 44 -9.67 21.63 18.95
N ALA A 45 -10.40 22.25 19.87
CA ALA A 45 -10.92 21.58 21.05
C ALA A 45 -12.32 21.00 20.80
N GLY A 46 -12.61 19.87 21.44
CA GLY A 46 -13.95 19.28 21.53
C GLY A 46 -14.08 17.91 20.85
N PRO A 47 -15.09 17.14 21.25
CA PRO A 47 -15.24 15.73 20.86
C PRO A 47 -15.30 15.53 19.34
N ASN A 48 -15.97 16.41 18.60
CA ASN A 48 -16.05 16.29 17.13
C ASN A 48 -14.67 16.40 16.45
N ALA A 49 -13.78 17.23 16.98
CA ALA A 49 -12.42 17.39 16.44
C ALA A 49 -11.57 16.15 16.76
N ASP A 50 -11.72 15.59 17.97
CA ASP A 50 -11.07 14.35 18.40
C ASP A 50 -11.53 13.17 17.53
N ASP A 51 -12.84 13.01 17.35
CA ASP A 51 -13.44 11.95 16.54
C ASP A 51 -12.96 12.04 15.09
N THR A 52 -13.00 13.22 14.49
CA THR A 52 -12.53 13.42 13.11
C THR A 52 -11.04 13.09 12.96
N ARG A 53 -10.19 13.49 13.90
CA ARG A 53 -8.76 13.11 13.89
C ARG A 53 -8.58 11.59 14.03
N GLY A 54 -9.40 10.95 14.87
CA GLY A 54 -9.44 9.51 15.05
C GLY A 54 -9.80 8.75 13.76
N GLU A 55 -10.83 9.21 13.05
CA GLU A 55 -11.24 8.64 11.76
C GLU A 55 -10.16 8.77 10.69
N LEU A 56 -9.52 9.94 10.59
CA LEU A 56 -8.41 10.17 9.65
C LEU A 56 -7.21 9.27 9.96
N ASN A 57 -6.90 9.04 11.24
CA ASN A 57 -5.84 8.12 11.65
C ASN A 57 -6.21 6.65 11.36
N THR A 58 -7.47 6.28 11.55
CA THR A 58 -7.99 4.95 11.22
C THR A 58 -7.90 4.70 9.71
N TRP A 59 -8.29 5.68 8.89
CA TRP A 59 -8.16 5.60 7.44
C TRP A 59 -6.70 5.41 7.01
N ARG A 60 -5.77 6.20 7.57
CA ARG A 60 -4.32 6.01 7.31
C ARG A 60 -3.84 4.61 7.63
N THR A 61 -4.28 4.06 8.77
CA THR A 61 -3.93 2.70 9.19
C THR A 61 -4.46 1.67 8.20
N ARG A 62 -5.70 1.82 7.72
CA ARG A 62 -6.27 0.92 6.70
C ARG A 62 -5.49 0.96 5.39
N CYS A 63 -5.12 2.14 4.90
CA CYS A 63 -4.29 2.29 3.71
C CYS A 63 -2.95 1.55 3.85
N ARG A 64 -2.25 1.72 4.99
CA ARG A 64 -0.99 1.02 5.28
C ARG A 64 -1.15 -0.50 5.32
N THR A 65 -2.23 -0.99 5.92
CA THR A 65 -2.52 -2.44 5.95
C THR A 65 -2.72 -3.00 4.54
N VAL A 66 -3.47 -2.29 3.69
CA VAL A 66 -3.67 -2.70 2.29
C VAL A 66 -2.35 -2.66 1.51
N ALA A 67 -1.56 -1.60 1.65
CA ALA A 67 -0.25 -1.49 1.03
C ALA A 67 0.70 -2.63 1.45
N ALA A 68 0.71 -3.00 2.74
CA ALA A 68 1.48 -4.14 3.23
C ALA A 68 1.03 -5.48 2.64
N ALA A 69 -0.29 -5.69 2.48
CA ALA A 69 -0.82 -6.89 1.84
C ALA A 69 -0.41 -6.97 0.35
N LEU A 70 -0.47 -5.85 -0.37
CA LEU A 70 -0.01 -5.77 -1.76
C LEU A 70 1.48 -6.07 -1.91
N ARG A 71 2.33 -5.53 -1.02
CA ARG A 71 3.77 -5.83 -1.01
C ARG A 71 4.07 -7.29 -0.67
N THR A 72 3.25 -7.89 0.20
CA THR A 72 3.35 -9.33 0.51
C THR A 72 3.07 -10.17 -0.73
N GLU A 73 1.98 -9.88 -1.45
CA GLU A 73 1.64 -10.57 -2.70
C GLU A 73 2.70 -10.34 -3.80
N ALA A 74 3.25 -9.12 -3.90
CA ALA A 74 4.36 -8.83 -4.80
C ALA A 74 5.58 -9.72 -4.51
N GLY A 75 5.93 -9.86 -3.23
CA GLY A 75 7.01 -10.75 -2.80
C GLY A 75 6.73 -12.24 -3.07
N VAL A 76 5.46 -12.67 -3.03
CA VAL A 76 5.06 -14.03 -3.45
C VAL A 76 5.28 -14.21 -4.95
N CYS A 77 4.90 -13.23 -5.77
CA CYS A 77 5.10 -13.26 -7.22
C CYS A 77 6.58 -13.43 -7.57
N GLU A 78 7.47 -12.65 -6.95
CA GLU A 78 8.92 -12.75 -7.18
C GLU A 78 9.51 -14.07 -6.72
N LYS A 79 9.09 -14.58 -5.56
CA LYS A 79 9.52 -15.91 -5.09
C LYS A 79 9.12 -17.00 -6.06
N ASN A 80 7.95 -16.87 -6.70
CA ASN A 80 7.50 -17.83 -7.71
C ASN A 80 8.27 -17.65 -9.02
N ALA A 81 8.59 -16.43 -9.43
CA ALA A 81 9.42 -16.16 -10.60
C ALA A 81 10.82 -16.79 -10.45
N ASN A 82 11.45 -16.62 -9.29
CA ASN A 82 12.76 -17.19 -8.97
C ASN A 82 12.77 -18.73 -8.93
N LYS A 83 11.61 -19.37 -8.75
CA LYS A 83 11.49 -20.85 -8.82
C LYS A 83 11.35 -21.37 -10.25
N LEU A 84 11.03 -20.48 -11.21
CA LEU A 84 10.83 -20.81 -12.62
C LEU A 84 12.06 -20.54 -13.48
N THR A 85 13.01 -19.75 -12.97
CA THR A 85 14.35 -19.52 -13.55
C THR A 85 15.34 -20.59 -13.11
#